data_AF-A0A2M9N1R8-F1
#
_entry.id   AF-A0A2M9N1R8-F1
#
_cell.length_a   1.000
_cell.length_b   1.000
_cell.length_c   1.000
_cell.angle_alpha   90.00
_cell.angle_beta   90.00
_cell.angle_gamma   90.00
#
_symmetry.space_group_name_H-M   'P 1'
#
loop_
_entity.id
_entity.type
_entity.pdbx_description
1 polymer ?
#
loop_
_entity_poly.entity_id
_entity_poly.type
_entity_poly.pdbx_seq_one_letter_code
_entity_poly.pdbx_strand_id
1 'polypeptide(L)' 'MKGYIRIHIREVYPLHEAPEAHRFIETGHGRGKVILLVGDQP' A
#
# COMPACT_ATOMS: atom_id res chain seq x y z
N MET A 1 23.74 13.72 -11.76
CA MET A 1 22.34 13.91 -11.33
C MET A 1 21.94 12.67 -10.55
N LYS A 2 21.36 12.79 -9.34
CA LYS A 2 20.94 11.63 -8.55
C LYS A 2 19.47 11.33 -8.84
N GLY A 3 19.18 10.19 -9.46
CA GLY A 3 17.83 9.76 -9.86
C GLY A 3 17.08 9.12 -8.69
N TYR A 4 16.44 9.94 -7.85
CA TYR A 4 15.65 9.45 -6.73
C TYR A 4 14.17 9.33 -7.09
N ILE A 5 13.57 8.17 -6.81
CA ILE A 5 12.13 7.93 -6.91
C ILE A 5 11.51 8.17 -5.53
N ARG A 6 10.47 9.01 -5.45
CA ARG A 6 9.63 9.14 -4.26
C ARG A 6 8.38 8.29 -4.39
N ILE A 7 8.17 7.40 -3.43
CA ILE A 7 6.98 6.55 -3.36
C ILE A 7 5.96 7.24 -2.44
N HIS A 8 4.77 7.49 -2.95
CA HIS A 8 3.65 7.95 -2.13
C HIS A 8 2.89 6.74 -1.59
N ILE A 9 3.02 6.48 -0.28
CA ILE A 9 2.25 5.43 0.40
C ILE A 9 0.86 5.99 0.68
N ARG A 10 -0.17 5.26 0.26
CA ARG A 10 -1.57 5.66 0.45
C ARG A 10 -2.14 5.04 1.70
N GLU A 11 -1.97 3.73 1.85
CA GLU A 11 -2.42 2.96 3.02
C GLU A 11 -1.51 1.75 3.22
N VAL A 12 -1.50 1.24 4.44
CA VAL A 12 -0.74 0.05 4.84
C VAL A 12 -1.68 -0.89 5.59
N TYR A 13 -1.72 -2.15 5.17
CA TYR A 13 -2.53 -3.19 5.81
C TYR A 13 -1.62 -4.33 6.25
N PRO A 14 -1.88 -4.99 7.40
CA PRO A 14 -1.27 -6.28 7.67
C PRO A 14 -1.72 -7.30 6.63
N LEU A 15 -0.90 -8.32 6.37
CA LEU A 15 -1.19 -9.31 5.32
C LEU A 15 -2.54 -10.02 5.52
N HIS A 16 -2.97 -10.24 6.76
CA HIS A 16 -4.26 -10.87 7.05
C HIS A 16 -5.48 -10.00 6.68
N GLU A 17 -5.28 -8.69 6.46
CA GLU A 17 -6.28 -7.73 5.96
C GLU A 17 -6.13 -7.44 4.46
N ALA A 18 -5.48 -8.33 3.70
CA ALA A 18 -5.43 -8.22 2.25
C ALA A 18 -6.82 -8.08 1.58
N PRO A 19 -7.90 -8.74 2.05
CA PRO A 19 -9.24 -8.52 1.50
C PRO A 19 -9.73 -7.07 1.61
N GLU A 20 -9.46 -6.38 2.71
CA GLU A 20 -9.76 -4.96 2.94
C GLU A 20 -8.96 -4.08 2.00
N ALA A 21 -7.67 -4.37 1.84
CA ALA A 21 -6.80 -3.68 0.88
C ALA A 21 -7.33 -3.80 -0.56
N HIS A 22 -7.84 -4.97 -0.95
CA HIS A 22 -8.47 -5.16 -2.27
C HIS A 22 -9.74 -4.33 -2.45
N ARG A 23 -10.63 -4.34 -1.45
CA ARG A 23 -11.83 -3.48 -1.47
C ARG A 23 -11.47 -2.01 -1.56
N PHE A 24 -10.41 -1.57 -0.89
CA PHE A 24 -9.94 -0.19 -0.92
C PHE A 24 -9.43 0.26 -2.31
N ILE A 25 -8.78 -0.62 -3.08
CA ILE A 25 -8.32 -0.27 -4.43
C ILE A 25 -9.45 -0.30 -5.46
N GLU A 26 -10.51 -1.10 -5.22
CA GLU A 26 -11.71 -1.14 -6.07
C GLU A 26 -12.46 0.20 -6.08
N THR A 27 -12.39 0.98 -5.00
CA THR A 27 -13.07 2.29 -4.93
C THR A 27 -12.32 3.41 -5.66
N GLY A 28 -11.15 3.17 -6.28
CA GLY A 28 -10.49 4.17 -7.12
C GLY A 28 -9.07 3.84 -7.61
N HIS A 29 -8.83 4.05 -8.90
CA HIS A 29 -7.59 3.74 -9.66
C HIS A 29 -6.39 4.70 -9.46
N GLY A 30 -6.41 5.61 -8.48
CA GLY A 30 -5.81 6.93 -8.72
C GLY A 30 -4.32 7.14 -8.44
N ARG A 31 -3.90 7.09 -7.17
CA ARG A 31 -2.62 7.68 -6.75
C ARG A 31 -2.03 6.98 -5.53
N GLY A 32 -0.75 6.64 -5.60
CA GLY A 32 -0.01 6.04 -4.50
C GLY A 32 -0.05 4.52 -4.47
N LYS A 33 0.69 3.94 -3.52
CA LYS A 33 0.83 2.49 -3.33
C LYS A 33 0.08 2.07 -2.07
N VAL A 34 -0.65 0.95 -2.16
CA VAL A 34 -1.15 0.21 -1.01
C VAL A 34 -0.10 -0.86 -0.68
N ILE A 35 0.30 -0.95 0.59
CA ILE A 35 1.36 -1.85 1.05
C ILE A 35 0.75 -2.93 1.94
N LEU A 36 1.18 -4.17 1.75
CA LEU A 36 0.90 -5.27 2.67
C LEU A 36 2.14 -5.54 3.53
N LEU A 37 1.99 -5.46 4.84
CA LEU A 37 3.03 -5.83 5.79
C LEU A 37 3.01 -7.34 6.01
N VAL A 38 4.14 -7.99 5.76
CA VAL A 38 4.33 -9.42 5.98
C VAL A 38 5.08 -9.61 7.29
N GLY A 39 4.47 -10.35 8.23
CA GLY A 39 4.99 -10.59 9.59
C GLY A 39 4.42 -9.63 10.64
N ASP A 40 4.77 -9.87 11.90
CA ASP A 40 4.46 -8.98 13.02
C ASP A 40 5.46 -7.82 13.02
N GLN A 41 5.17 -6.78 12.24
CA GLN A 41 5.87 -5.51 12.41
C GLN A 41 5.16 -4.73 13.52
N PRO A 42 5.89 -4.21 14.52
CA PRO A 42 5.31 -3.52 15.68
C PRO A 42 4.50 -2.27 15.32
#